data_AF-A0A9X3HBZ9-F1
#
_entry.id   AF-A0A9X3HBZ9-F1
#
_cell.length_a   1.000
_cell.length_b   1.000
_cell.length_c   1.000
_cell.angle_alpha   90.00
_cell.angle_beta   90.00
_cell.angle_gamma   90.00
#
_symmetry.space_group_name_H-M   'P 1'
#
loop_
_entity.id
_entity.type
_entity.pdbx_description
1 polymer ?
#
loop_
_entity_poly.entity_id
_entity_poly.type
_entity_poly.pdbx_seq_one_letter_code
_entity_poly.pdbx_strand_id
1 'polypeptide(L)'
;MNVEKWYTFTDEDWKTLEDQFKSSYFPVLRFITENKGSFSEARDVYIEAFYYYTRSVELKGKTYLEKASGLIYSFSRIIWLKKLEKRNVDLNFVQHRREYYDLDHAFHEIDLMNERSEKAASKLALIGEPCRTMMLELIGEGRPFEEVGPRLGFSVEERAINRLSGCLRKLVELTENKAFDIKSEDFAKCLNYVIAPESTEKPKGPEMDVCLAMTSRVVATVKNHVSSKERTTILREFRDRLLPDDASNLKKMEDNPKKIKMKPLQLISFTALVAVVVSVLTSFGLYNYASNKEVAKPEIVVDTMKVDTVQVPVLEWKEKSAFIINEDGFALTTAEDLSKGDMISVSNELSHNGSAEVVSIDKKTGLALLLVDSVLRTSVPFRFSPKAAEVGDELISLGYSDGKLLFGEATTQFSELETMWVGGDALFPGAPLFSEYGELKGIMIESDEGKLSQGVVKVKEFIEFGTTYDIKLPTRNRLYYSSTAQRVESLKPCILRIKYQG
;
A
#
# COMPACT_ATOMS: atom_id res chain seq x y z
N MET A 1 -40.35 -10.87 -12.50
CA MET A 1 -39.00 -10.30 -12.71
C MET A 1 -38.14 -11.41 -13.24
N ASN A 2 -37.63 -11.27 -14.47
CA ASN A 2 -36.51 -12.11 -14.89
C ASN A 2 -35.44 -11.95 -13.82
N VAL A 3 -34.94 -13.05 -13.26
CA VAL A 3 -33.70 -13.03 -12.51
C VAL A 3 -32.69 -12.55 -13.54
N GLU A 4 -32.32 -11.27 -13.51
CA GLU A 4 -31.39 -10.69 -14.47
C GLU A 4 -30.17 -11.59 -14.48
N LYS A 5 -30.00 -12.32 -15.57
CA LYS A 5 -28.89 -13.25 -15.71
C LYS A 5 -27.66 -12.37 -15.82
N TRP A 6 -26.98 -12.19 -14.70
CA TRP A 6 -25.73 -11.46 -14.66
C TRP A 6 -24.76 -12.10 -15.63
N TYR A 7 -23.94 -11.27 -16.25
CA TYR A 7 -22.87 -11.73 -17.09
C TYR A 7 -21.94 -12.63 -16.27
N THR A 8 -21.79 -13.86 -16.71
CA THR A 8 -20.85 -14.80 -16.12
C THR A 8 -19.53 -14.67 -16.86
N PHE A 9 -18.46 -14.38 -16.11
CA PHE A 9 -17.12 -14.30 -16.68
C PHE A 9 -16.69 -15.66 -17.20
N THR A 10 -16.28 -15.69 -18.46
CA THR A 10 -15.54 -16.81 -19.04
C THR A 10 -14.08 -16.77 -18.59
N ASP A 11 -13.34 -17.86 -18.77
CA ASP A 11 -11.90 -17.89 -18.47
C ASP A 11 -11.11 -16.80 -19.21
N GLU A 12 -11.51 -16.46 -20.45
CA GLU A 12 -10.89 -15.38 -21.22
C GLU A 12 -11.23 -14.00 -20.66
N ASP A 13 -12.44 -13.82 -20.11
CA ASP A 13 -12.80 -12.57 -19.44
C ASP A 13 -11.99 -12.39 -18.15
N TRP A 14 -11.77 -13.46 -17.38
CA TRP A 14 -10.94 -13.42 -16.18
C TRP A 14 -9.50 -13.02 -16.49
N LYS A 15 -8.95 -13.56 -17.57
CA LYS A 15 -7.62 -13.16 -18.05
C LYS A 15 -7.59 -11.69 -18.48
N THR A 16 -8.62 -11.25 -19.19
CA THR A 16 -8.78 -9.84 -19.60
C THR A 16 -8.85 -8.92 -18.37
N LEU A 17 -9.62 -9.28 -17.35
CA LEU A 17 -9.70 -8.54 -16.09
C LEU A 17 -8.33 -8.48 -15.39
N GLU A 18 -7.58 -9.58 -15.39
CA GLU A 18 -6.23 -9.60 -14.82
C GLU A 18 -5.30 -8.60 -15.54
N ASP A 19 -5.32 -8.56 -16.87
CA ASP A 19 -4.51 -7.61 -17.66
C ASP A 19 -4.95 -6.16 -17.45
N GLN A 20 -6.26 -5.93 -17.29
CA GLN A 20 -6.82 -4.61 -16.97
C GLN A 20 -6.43 -4.16 -15.55
N PHE A 21 -6.36 -5.09 -14.60
CA PHE A 21 -5.90 -4.84 -13.23
C PHE A 21 -4.42 -4.40 -13.20
N LYS A 22 -3.57 -5.01 -14.03
CA LYS A 22 -2.15 -4.60 -14.13
C LYS A 22 -1.99 -3.22 -14.76
N SER A 23 -2.71 -2.98 -15.86
CA SER A 23 -2.49 -1.81 -16.71
C SER A 23 -3.17 -0.52 -16.23
N SER A 24 -4.21 -0.62 -15.39
CA SER A 24 -5.05 0.54 -15.01
C SER A 24 -4.70 1.16 -13.65
N TYR A 25 -3.70 0.64 -12.94
CA TYR A 25 -3.37 1.13 -11.59
C TYR A 25 -2.78 2.54 -11.58
N PHE A 26 -1.81 2.81 -12.46
CA PHE A 26 -1.06 4.08 -12.44
C PHE A 26 -1.91 5.35 -12.62
N PRO A 27 -2.91 5.38 -13.53
CA PRO A 27 -3.85 6.50 -13.60
C PRO A 27 -4.55 6.82 -12.27
N VAL A 28 -4.91 5.78 -11.52
CA VAL A 28 -5.57 5.90 -10.21
C VAL A 28 -4.56 6.38 -9.17
N LEU A 29 -3.38 5.76 -9.12
CA LEU A 29 -2.29 6.18 -8.24
C LEU A 29 -2.00 7.67 -8.34
N ARG A 30 -1.82 8.16 -9.57
CA ARG A 30 -1.57 9.57 -9.86
C ARG A 30 -2.74 10.46 -9.39
N PHE A 31 -3.97 10.09 -9.70
CA PHE A 31 -5.15 10.86 -9.27
C PHE A 31 -5.24 10.96 -7.75
N ILE A 32 -5.02 9.87 -7.02
CA ILE A 32 -5.12 9.88 -5.55
C ILE A 32 -4.00 10.72 -4.93
N THR A 33 -2.76 10.53 -5.39
CA THR A 33 -1.59 11.24 -4.86
C THR A 33 -1.59 12.74 -5.16
N GLU A 34 -2.07 13.15 -6.34
CA GLU A 34 -2.28 14.56 -6.68
C GLU A 34 -3.39 15.23 -5.85
N ASN A 35 -4.27 14.43 -5.23
CA ASN A 35 -5.45 14.90 -4.51
C ASN A 35 -5.42 14.55 -3.01
N LYS A 36 -4.25 14.72 -2.37
CA LYS A 36 -4.01 14.55 -0.92
C LYS A 36 -4.15 13.12 -0.40
N GLY A 37 -3.94 12.11 -1.25
CA GLY A 37 -3.90 10.72 -0.86
C GLY A 37 -2.50 10.13 -0.86
N SER A 38 -2.28 9.10 -0.05
CA SER A 38 -1.05 8.32 -0.02
C SER A 38 -1.08 7.16 -1.03
N PHE A 39 0.07 6.53 -1.26
CA PHE A 39 0.17 5.33 -2.10
C PHE A 39 -0.62 4.14 -1.54
N SER A 40 -0.66 3.98 -0.22
CA SER A 40 -1.48 2.94 0.44
C SER A 40 -2.96 3.19 0.18
N GLU A 41 -3.41 4.42 0.36
CA GLU A 41 -4.80 4.78 0.07
C GLU A 41 -5.13 4.62 -1.41
N ALA A 42 -4.18 4.90 -2.30
CA ALA A 42 -4.34 4.68 -3.72
C ALA A 42 -4.48 3.20 -4.07
N ARG A 43 -3.72 2.31 -3.42
CA ARG A 43 -3.86 0.85 -3.53
C ARG A 43 -5.24 0.39 -3.06
N ASP A 44 -5.66 0.86 -1.90
CA ASP A 44 -6.97 0.53 -1.31
C ASP A 44 -8.12 1.01 -2.22
N VAL A 45 -8.05 2.27 -2.66
CA VAL A 45 -9.03 2.85 -3.59
C VAL A 45 -9.03 2.09 -4.91
N TYR A 46 -7.87 1.66 -5.41
CA TYR A 46 -7.80 0.92 -6.66
C TYR A 46 -8.48 -0.45 -6.56
N ILE A 47 -8.19 -1.22 -5.51
CA ILE A 47 -8.80 -2.54 -5.28
C ILE A 47 -10.31 -2.38 -5.12
N GLU A 48 -10.74 -1.39 -4.34
CA GLU A 48 -12.15 -1.07 -4.15
C GLU A 48 -12.80 -0.66 -5.48
N ALA A 49 -12.21 0.25 -6.24
CA ALA A 49 -12.72 0.67 -7.55
C ALA A 49 -12.81 -0.49 -8.54
N PHE A 50 -11.85 -1.40 -8.52
CA PHE A 50 -11.85 -2.57 -9.38
C PHE A 50 -12.96 -3.56 -8.99
N TYR A 51 -13.30 -3.65 -7.71
CA TYR A 51 -14.50 -4.37 -7.26
C TYR A 51 -15.79 -3.76 -7.83
N TYR A 52 -15.96 -2.42 -7.78
CA TYR A 52 -17.12 -1.77 -8.40
C TYR A 52 -17.16 -1.94 -9.92
N TYR A 53 -15.99 -1.88 -10.56
CA TYR A 53 -15.85 -2.10 -12.00
C TYR A 53 -16.29 -3.52 -12.40
N THR A 54 -15.72 -4.56 -11.79
CA THR A 54 -16.08 -5.96 -12.10
C THR A 54 -17.57 -6.20 -11.86
N ARG A 55 -18.12 -5.65 -10.76
CA ARG A 55 -19.55 -5.71 -10.48
C ARG A 55 -20.40 -5.03 -11.57
N SER A 56 -19.94 -3.91 -12.10
CA SER A 56 -20.63 -3.23 -13.20
C SER A 56 -20.59 -4.03 -14.50
N VAL A 57 -19.50 -4.77 -14.76
CA VAL A 57 -19.41 -5.67 -15.92
C VAL A 57 -20.39 -6.83 -15.79
N GLU A 58 -20.60 -7.38 -14.59
CA GLU A 58 -21.62 -8.42 -14.37
C GLU A 58 -23.03 -7.91 -14.68
N LEU A 59 -23.33 -6.67 -14.30
CA LEU A 59 -24.66 -6.07 -14.48
C LEU A 59 -24.92 -5.61 -15.93
N LYS A 60 -23.88 -5.14 -16.63
CA LYS A 60 -24.01 -4.50 -17.95
C LYS A 60 -23.42 -5.32 -19.09
N GLY A 61 -22.75 -6.42 -18.78
CA GLY A 61 -22.14 -7.34 -19.72
C GLY A 61 -20.87 -6.81 -20.40
N LYS A 62 -20.50 -7.50 -21.48
CA LYS A 62 -19.21 -7.35 -22.16
C LYS A 62 -18.89 -5.93 -22.66
N THR A 63 -19.90 -5.10 -22.95
CA THR A 63 -19.70 -3.70 -23.35
C THR A 63 -18.95 -2.88 -22.29
N TYR A 64 -19.08 -3.22 -21.01
CA TYR A 64 -18.35 -2.55 -19.93
C TYR A 64 -16.91 -3.05 -19.82
N LEU A 65 -16.64 -4.31 -20.19
CA LEU A 65 -15.30 -4.88 -20.22
C LEU A 65 -14.38 -4.10 -21.17
N GLU A 66 -14.91 -3.60 -22.29
CA GLU A 66 -14.19 -2.78 -23.28
C GLU A 66 -13.90 -1.35 -22.79
N LYS A 67 -14.61 -0.88 -21.76
CA LYS A 67 -14.49 0.49 -21.20
C LYS A 67 -13.70 0.54 -19.88
N ALA A 68 -12.92 -0.50 -19.61
CA ALA A 68 -12.24 -0.73 -18.33
C ALA A 68 -11.51 0.51 -17.78
N SER A 69 -10.61 1.09 -18.56
CA SER A 69 -9.77 2.20 -18.09
C SER A 69 -10.60 3.40 -17.61
N GLY A 70 -11.66 3.77 -18.33
CA GLY A 70 -12.52 4.89 -17.95
C GLY A 70 -13.40 4.55 -16.75
N LEU A 71 -13.98 3.34 -16.70
CA LEU A 71 -14.82 2.90 -15.60
C LEU A 71 -14.03 2.78 -14.28
N ILE A 72 -12.86 2.14 -14.30
CA ILE A 72 -12.00 2.00 -13.12
C ILE A 72 -11.59 3.37 -12.58
N TYR A 73 -11.20 4.30 -13.46
CA TYR A 73 -10.85 5.66 -13.07
C TYR A 73 -12.05 6.41 -12.47
N SER A 74 -13.23 6.27 -13.07
CA SER A 74 -14.47 6.91 -12.60
C SER A 74 -14.90 6.40 -11.23
N PHE A 75 -14.83 5.09 -11.00
CA PHE A 75 -15.09 4.50 -9.68
C PHE A 75 -14.07 4.95 -8.63
N SER A 76 -12.78 5.00 -9.00
CA SER A 76 -11.72 5.49 -8.12
C SER A 76 -11.96 6.95 -7.71
N ARG A 77 -12.42 7.78 -8.65
CA ARG A 77 -12.82 9.17 -8.39
C ARG A 77 -13.93 9.25 -7.36
N ILE A 78 -15.04 8.52 -7.55
CA ILE A 78 -16.19 8.54 -6.63
C ILE A 78 -15.75 8.11 -5.22
N ILE A 79 -15.00 7.01 -5.11
CA ILE A 79 -14.52 6.49 -3.82
C ILE A 79 -13.64 7.52 -3.12
N TRP A 80 -12.72 8.15 -3.85
CA TRP A 80 -11.82 9.14 -3.26
C TRP A 80 -12.54 10.40 -2.82
N LEU A 81 -13.48 10.92 -3.62
CA LEU A 81 -14.29 12.07 -3.25
C LEU A 81 -15.08 11.80 -1.96
N LYS A 82 -15.72 10.62 -1.85
CA LYS A 82 -16.37 10.20 -0.60
C LYS A 82 -15.40 10.12 0.59
N LYS A 83 -14.15 9.67 0.37
CA LYS A 83 -13.10 9.65 1.42
C LYS A 83 -12.68 11.07 1.84
N LEU A 84 -12.59 12.01 0.90
CA LEU A 84 -12.28 13.42 1.17
C LEU A 84 -13.42 14.14 1.88
N GLU A 85 -14.68 13.91 1.49
CA GLU A 85 -15.86 14.45 2.17
C GLU A 85 -15.91 13.98 3.63
N LYS A 86 -15.65 12.69 3.89
CA LYS A 86 -15.56 12.16 5.26
C LYS A 86 -14.45 12.80 6.10
N ARG A 87 -13.43 13.38 5.45
CA ARG A 87 -12.35 14.14 6.09
C ARG A 87 -12.65 15.63 6.21
N ASN A 88 -13.84 16.08 5.80
CA ASN A 88 -14.24 17.48 5.71
C ASN A 88 -13.28 18.32 4.84
N VAL A 89 -12.73 17.74 3.78
CA VAL A 89 -11.89 18.50 2.83
C VAL A 89 -12.79 19.08 1.73
N ASP A 90 -12.68 20.39 1.47
CA ASP A 90 -13.38 21.05 0.35
C ASP A 90 -13.00 20.36 -0.97
N LEU A 91 -13.97 19.95 -1.80
CA LEU A 91 -13.69 19.24 -3.04
C LEU A 91 -13.25 20.16 -4.20
N ASN A 92 -13.33 21.49 -4.04
CA ASN A 92 -12.98 22.43 -5.11
C ASN A 92 -11.50 22.36 -5.56
N PHE A 93 -10.59 21.85 -4.72
CA PHE A 93 -9.17 21.68 -5.10
C PHE A 93 -8.91 20.43 -5.95
N VAL A 94 -9.91 19.53 -6.11
CA VAL A 94 -9.67 18.23 -6.71
C VAL A 94 -9.39 18.39 -8.22
N GLN A 95 -8.21 17.93 -8.63
CA GLN A 95 -7.76 17.99 -10.02
C GLN A 95 -8.25 16.76 -10.80
N HIS A 96 -9.04 16.98 -11.86
CA HIS A 96 -9.50 15.93 -12.77
C HIS A 96 -8.70 15.95 -14.07
N ARG A 97 -7.67 15.10 -14.17
CA ARG A 97 -6.79 15.04 -15.35
C ARG A 97 -7.27 14.14 -16.49
N ARG A 98 -8.36 13.41 -16.28
CA ARG A 98 -8.91 12.48 -17.27
C ARG A 98 -10.42 12.63 -17.32
N GLU A 99 -10.98 12.33 -18.48
CA GLU A 99 -12.42 12.13 -18.65
C GLU A 99 -12.88 10.98 -17.75
N TYR A 100 -14.07 11.15 -17.21
CA TYR A 100 -14.74 10.17 -16.36
C TYR A 100 -16.22 10.09 -16.72
N TYR A 101 -16.81 8.96 -16.40
CA TYR A 101 -18.24 8.73 -16.53
C TYR A 101 -18.93 9.19 -15.24
N ASP A 102 -20.13 9.74 -15.37
CA ASP A 102 -21.06 9.87 -14.24
C ASP A 102 -21.59 8.47 -13.90
N LEU A 103 -21.14 7.95 -12.75
CA LEU A 103 -21.50 6.61 -12.26
C LEU A 103 -22.12 6.67 -10.87
N ASP A 104 -22.60 7.84 -10.40
CA ASP A 104 -23.11 7.97 -9.02
C ASP A 104 -24.30 7.03 -8.77
N HIS A 105 -25.21 6.90 -9.74
CA HIS A 105 -26.32 5.94 -9.66
C HIS A 105 -25.83 4.49 -9.62
N ALA A 106 -24.89 4.12 -10.50
CA ALA A 106 -24.36 2.75 -10.54
C ALA A 106 -23.60 2.41 -9.25
N PHE A 107 -22.84 3.36 -8.72
CA PHE A 107 -22.15 3.22 -7.44
C PHE A 107 -23.16 2.97 -6.31
N HIS A 108 -24.21 3.79 -6.21
CA HIS A 108 -25.24 3.66 -5.19
C HIS A 108 -26.00 2.33 -5.29
N GLU A 109 -26.31 1.89 -6.51
CA GLU A 109 -26.94 0.58 -6.74
C GLU A 109 -26.06 -0.56 -6.22
N ILE A 110 -24.75 -0.52 -6.50
CA ILE A 110 -23.79 -1.51 -6.02
C ILE A 110 -23.62 -1.44 -4.49
N ASP A 111 -23.56 -0.25 -3.88
CA ASP A 111 -23.55 -0.05 -2.42
C ASP A 111 -24.74 -0.76 -1.76
N LEU A 112 -25.95 -0.52 -2.27
CA LEU A 112 -27.17 -1.15 -1.76
C LEU A 112 -27.14 -2.67 -1.92
N MET A 113 -26.57 -3.18 -3.02
CA MET A 113 -26.37 -4.62 -3.21
C MET A 113 -25.38 -5.21 -2.20
N ASN A 114 -24.27 -4.52 -1.92
CA ASN A 114 -23.26 -4.95 -0.94
C ASN A 114 -23.86 -4.97 0.47
N GLU A 115 -24.59 -3.93 0.87
CA GLU A 115 -25.27 -3.85 2.17
C GLU A 115 -26.29 -4.99 2.34
N ARG A 116 -27.06 -5.30 1.29
CA ARG A 116 -27.99 -6.45 1.28
C ARG A 116 -27.25 -7.77 1.41
N SER A 117 -26.10 -7.92 0.75
CA SER A 117 -25.24 -9.11 0.82
C SER A 117 -24.69 -9.34 2.24
N GLU A 118 -24.21 -8.29 2.92
CA GLU A 118 -23.72 -8.37 4.30
C GLU A 118 -24.83 -8.74 5.30
N LYS A 119 -26.01 -8.13 5.14
CA LYS A 119 -27.20 -8.49 5.92
C LYS A 119 -27.56 -9.96 5.71
N ALA A 120 -27.53 -10.44 4.47
CA ALA A 120 -27.79 -11.84 4.15
C ALA A 120 -26.75 -12.79 4.74
N ALA A 121 -25.46 -12.44 4.73
CA ALA A 121 -24.40 -13.21 5.38
C ALA A 121 -24.69 -13.41 6.87
N SER A 122 -25.14 -12.34 7.54
CA SER A 122 -25.53 -12.37 8.96
C SER A 122 -26.74 -13.29 9.20
N LYS A 123 -27.77 -13.24 8.33
CA LYS A 123 -28.95 -14.13 8.43
C LYS A 123 -28.62 -15.60 8.11
N LEU A 124 -27.73 -15.84 7.14
CA LEU A 124 -27.20 -17.17 6.81
C LEU A 124 -26.42 -17.79 7.97
N ALA A 125 -25.76 -16.98 8.81
CA ALA A 125 -25.14 -17.49 10.03
C ALA A 125 -26.17 -17.98 11.06
N LEU A 126 -27.32 -17.30 11.18
CA LEU A 126 -28.37 -17.62 12.17
C LEU A 126 -29.15 -18.90 11.86
N ILE A 127 -29.15 -19.39 10.61
CA ILE A 127 -29.84 -20.64 10.27
C ILE A 127 -29.05 -21.90 10.70
N GLY A 128 -27.75 -21.77 10.95
CA GLY A 128 -26.87 -22.85 11.43
C GLY A 128 -26.53 -23.92 10.38
N GLU A 129 -25.65 -24.86 10.75
CA GLU A 129 -25.31 -26.01 9.91
C GLU A 129 -26.31 -27.18 10.11
N PRO A 130 -26.56 -28.02 9.09
CA PRO A 130 -26.00 -28.01 7.73
C PRO A 130 -26.70 -27.01 6.78
N CYS A 131 -27.76 -26.33 7.23
CA CYS A 131 -28.60 -25.45 6.41
C CYS A 131 -27.78 -24.38 5.69
N ARG A 132 -26.84 -23.76 6.39
CA ARG A 132 -25.97 -22.73 5.83
C ARG A 132 -25.12 -23.26 4.68
N THR A 133 -24.45 -24.40 4.84
CA THR A 133 -23.66 -25.01 3.76
C THR A 133 -24.54 -25.38 2.56
N MET A 134 -25.74 -25.93 2.79
CA MET A 134 -26.69 -26.23 1.71
C MET A 134 -27.09 -24.97 0.93
N MET A 135 -27.35 -23.85 1.61
CA MET A 135 -27.67 -22.58 0.93
C MET A 135 -26.50 -22.08 0.08
N LEU A 136 -25.29 -22.14 0.61
CA LEU A 136 -24.12 -21.62 -0.10
C LEU A 136 -23.80 -22.49 -1.32
N GLU A 137 -23.75 -23.82 -1.16
CA GLU A 137 -23.27 -24.72 -2.21
C GLU A 137 -24.37 -25.12 -3.22
N LEU A 138 -25.59 -25.47 -2.77
CA LEU A 138 -26.66 -25.90 -3.67
C LEU A 138 -27.39 -24.72 -4.33
N ILE A 139 -27.62 -23.63 -3.59
CA ILE A 139 -28.37 -22.47 -4.10
C ILE A 139 -27.43 -21.39 -4.65
N GLY A 140 -26.39 -21.05 -3.88
CA GLY A 140 -25.46 -19.97 -4.22
C GLY A 140 -24.55 -20.34 -5.39
N GLU A 141 -23.78 -21.42 -5.25
CA GLU A 141 -22.84 -21.93 -6.26
C GLU A 141 -23.56 -22.78 -7.33
N GLY A 142 -24.71 -23.38 -7.00
CA GLY A 142 -25.43 -24.25 -7.92
C GLY A 142 -24.76 -25.61 -8.12
N ARG A 143 -24.01 -26.10 -7.12
CA ARG A 143 -23.36 -27.42 -7.19
C ARG A 143 -24.38 -28.54 -7.27
N PRO A 144 -24.08 -29.61 -8.01
CA PRO A 144 -24.95 -30.78 -8.08
C PRO A 144 -25.06 -31.46 -6.70
N PHE A 145 -26.22 -32.03 -6.41
CA PHE A 145 -26.51 -32.66 -5.12
C PHE A 145 -25.52 -33.79 -4.80
N GLU A 146 -25.10 -34.54 -5.82
CA GLU A 146 -24.19 -35.68 -5.73
C GLU A 146 -22.85 -35.29 -5.08
N GLU A 147 -22.40 -34.04 -5.24
CA GLU A 147 -21.17 -33.52 -4.63
C GLU A 147 -21.37 -33.06 -3.19
N VAL A 148 -22.53 -32.48 -2.88
CA VAL A 148 -22.76 -31.77 -1.61
C VAL A 148 -23.48 -32.66 -0.58
N GLY A 149 -24.52 -33.35 -1.02
CA GLY A 149 -25.43 -34.13 -0.19
C GLY A 149 -24.74 -35.15 0.72
N PRO A 150 -23.91 -36.05 0.16
CA PRO A 150 -23.22 -37.07 0.95
C PRO A 150 -22.33 -36.49 2.06
N ARG A 151 -21.64 -35.37 1.80
CA ARG A 151 -20.77 -34.70 2.79
C ARG A 151 -21.55 -34.16 3.99
N LEU A 152 -22.82 -33.81 3.77
CA LEU A 152 -23.72 -33.28 4.78
C LEU A 152 -24.59 -34.37 5.43
N GLY A 153 -24.35 -35.64 5.11
CA GLY A 153 -25.08 -36.78 5.68
C GLY A 153 -26.40 -37.10 4.99
N PHE A 154 -26.64 -36.59 3.77
CA PHE A 154 -27.82 -36.92 2.98
C PHE A 154 -27.49 -38.01 1.96
N SER A 155 -28.13 -39.18 2.10
CA SER A 155 -28.05 -40.27 1.13
C SER A 155 -29.11 -40.20 0.03
N VAL A 156 -30.14 -39.38 0.21
CA VAL A 156 -31.28 -39.25 -0.71
C VAL A 156 -31.54 -37.77 -0.97
N GLU A 157 -31.57 -37.39 -2.25
CA GLU A 157 -31.74 -36.00 -2.71
C GLU A 157 -33.04 -35.39 -2.20
N GLU A 158 -34.16 -36.13 -2.26
CA GLU A 158 -35.45 -35.67 -1.78
C GLU A 158 -35.42 -35.23 -0.29
N ARG A 159 -34.68 -35.94 0.56
CA ARG A 159 -34.51 -35.57 1.97
C ARG A 159 -33.72 -34.27 2.12
N ALA A 160 -32.71 -34.08 1.29
CA ALA A 160 -31.94 -32.85 1.26
C ALA A 160 -32.76 -31.67 0.73
N ILE A 161 -33.56 -31.86 -0.33
CA ILE A 161 -34.48 -30.83 -0.85
C ILE A 161 -35.51 -30.44 0.22
N ASN A 162 -36.07 -31.41 0.93
CA ASN A 162 -37.00 -31.13 2.04
C ASN A 162 -36.32 -30.34 3.17
N ARG A 163 -35.08 -30.69 3.51
CA ARG A 163 -34.29 -29.92 4.49
C ARG A 163 -34.02 -28.50 3.98
N LEU A 164 -33.57 -28.37 2.73
CA LEU A 164 -33.27 -27.10 2.06
C LEU A 164 -34.49 -26.18 2.02
N SER A 165 -35.66 -26.74 1.70
CA SER A 165 -36.96 -26.06 1.74
C SER A 165 -37.24 -25.47 3.12
N GLY A 166 -37.10 -26.25 4.18
CA GLY A 166 -37.26 -25.75 5.56
C GLY A 166 -36.21 -24.69 5.95
N CYS A 167 -34.96 -24.89 5.55
CA CYS A 167 -33.89 -23.91 5.79
C CYS A 167 -34.16 -22.59 5.06
N LEU A 168 -34.67 -22.64 3.82
CA LEU A 168 -34.92 -21.44 3.02
C LEU A 168 -36.12 -20.68 3.55
N ARG A 169 -37.18 -21.39 3.95
CA ARG A 169 -38.33 -20.77 4.61
C ARG A 169 -37.88 -19.95 5.82
N LYS A 170 -37.06 -20.55 6.71
CA LYS A 170 -36.50 -19.85 7.86
C LYS A 170 -35.65 -18.64 7.45
N LEU A 171 -34.83 -18.78 6.40
CA LEU A 171 -34.02 -17.67 5.90
C LEU A 171 -34.88 -16.52 5.36
N VAL A 172 -35.97 -16.83 4.66
CA VAL A 172 -36.91 -15.84 4.15
C VAL A 172 -37.62 -15.12 5.28
N GLU A 173 -38.10 -15.84 6.30
CA GLU A 173 -38.69 -15.24 7.50
C GLU A 173 -37.72 -14.27 8.19
N LEU A 174 -36.45 -14.67 8.33
CA LEU A 174 -35.39 -13.85 8.93
C LEU A 174 -35.01 -12.61 8.11
N THR A 175 -35.18 -12.66 6.78
CA THR A 175 -34.75 -11.62 5.84
C THR A 175 -35.87 -10.61 5.57
N GLU A 176 -37.10 -11.10 5.40
CA GLU A 176 -38.27 -10.29 5.06
C GLU A 176 -39.05 -9.84 6.29
N ASN A 177 -38.72 -10.37 7.48
CA ASN A 177 -39.48 -10.18 8.73
C ASN A 177 -40.99 -10.51 8.55
N LYS A 178 -41.28 -11.52 7.73
CA LYS A 178 -42.64 -11.97 7.40
C LYS A 178 -42.69 -13.48 7.34
N ALA A 179 -43.71 -14.06 7.97
CA ALA A 179 -44.04 -15.47 7.83
C ALA A 179 -45.03 -15.67 6.68
N PHE A 180 -44.95 -16.81 6.00
CA PHE A 180 -45.93 -17.25 5.02
C PHE A 180 -46.84 -18.28 5.66
N ASP A 181 -48.14 -18.12 5.51
CA ASP A 181 -49.11 -19.13 5.89
C ASP A 181 -49.34 -20.11 4.73
N ILE A 182 -48.28 -20.80 4.31
CA ILE A 182 -48.36 -21.83 3.26
C ILE A 182 -47.81 -23.17 3.75
N LYS A 183 -48.38 -24.28 3.26
CA LYS A 183 -47.92 -25.63 3.61
C LYS A 183 -46.49 -25.88 3.11
N SER A 184 -45.77 -26.77 3.78
CA SER A 184 -44.38 -27.12 3.44
C SER A 184 -44.23 -27.64 2.00
N GLU A 185 -45.19 -28.42 1.53
CA GLU A 185 -45.24 -28.95 0.16
C GLU A 185 -45.35 -27.83 -0.89
N ASP A 186 -46.16 -26.81 -0.62
CA ASP A 186 -46.38 -25.70 -1.53
C ASP A 186 -45.17 -24.75 -1.58
N PHE A 187 -44.49 -24.56 -0.45
CA PHE A 187 -43.21 -23.86 -0.43
C PHE A 187 -42.12 -24.64 -1.19
N ALA A 188 -42.10 -25.98 -1.09
CA ALA A 188 -41.16 -26.80 -1.87
C ALA A 188 -41.38 -26.64 -3.39
N LYS A 189 -42.64 -26.54 -3.84
CA LYS A 189 -42.96 -26.21 -5.24
C LYS A 189 -42.43 -24.83 -5.65
N CYS A 190 -42.59 -23.82 -4.79
CA CYS A 190 -41.99 -22.50 -5.02
C CYS A 190 -40.48 -22.58 -5.16
N LEU A 191 -39.82 -23.30 -4.25
CA LEU A 191 -38.37 -23.46 -4.26
C LEU A 191 -37.89 -24.12 -5.55
N ASN A 192 -38.50 -25.25 -5.93
CA ASN A 192 -38.14 -25.96 -7.15
C ASN A 192 -38.30 -25.07 -8.39
N TYR A 193 -39.35 -24.25 -8.44
CA TYR A 193 -39.53 -23.26 -9.49
C TYR A 193 -38.47 -22.16 -9.50
N VAL A 194 -38.06 -21.67 -8.34
CA VAL A 194 -37.02 -20.64 -8.25
C VAL A 194 -35.64 -21.17 -8.64
N ILE A 195 -35.33 -22.44 -8.34
CA ILE A 195 -34.05 -23.07 -8.70
C ILE A 195 -34.03 -23.44 -10.19
N ALA A 196 -35.10 -24.04 -10.69
CA ALA A 196 -35.16 -24.63 -12.03
C ALA A 196 -36.46 -24.23 -12.77
N PRO A 197 -36.61 -22.94 -13.15
CA PRO A 197 -37.86 -22.43 -13.72
C PRO A 197 -38.21 -23.03 -15.09
N GLU A 198 -37.23 -23.58 -15.81
CA GLU A 198 -37.44 -24.18 -17.13
C GLU A 198 -37.94 -25.64 -17.07
N SER A 199 -37.75 -26.32 -15.95
CA SER A 199 -38.14 -27.73 -15.76
C SER A 199 -39.35 -27.91 -14.84
N THR A 200 -39.96 -26.82 -14.37
CA THR A 200 -41.03 -26.86 -13.38
C THR A 200 -42.17 -25.89 -13.73
N GLU A 201 -43.42 -26.31 -13.54
CA GLU A 201 -44.57 -25.44 -13.78
C GLU A 201 -44.67 -24.36 -12.69
N LYS A 202 -44.87 -23.09 -13.09
CA LYS A 202 -45.03 -21.98 -12.14
C LYS A 202 -46.23 -22.24 -11.22
N PRO A 203 -46.03 -22.30 -9.90
CA PRO A 203 -47.13 -22.37 -8.94
C PRO A 203 -48.06 -21.14 -9.05
N LYS A 204 -49.37 -21.34 -9.03
CA LYS A 204 -50.40 -20.28 -9.24
C LYS A 204 -51.17 -19.99 -7.95
N GLY A 205 -51.47 -18.71 -7.71
CA GLY A 205 -52.30 -18.24 -6.59
C GLY A 205 -51.72 -17.02 -5.88
N PRO A 206 -52.54 -16.18 -5.24
CA PRO A 206 -52.09 -14.91 -4.66
C PRO A 206 -51.01 -15.08 -3.58
N GLU A 207 -51.17 -16.06 -2.68
CA GLU A 207 -50.16 -16.37 -1.65
C GLU A 207 -48.89 -16.97 -2.25
N MET A 208 -49.05 -17.75 -3.31
CA MET A 208 -47.94 -18.40 -4.00
C MET A 208 -47.09 -17.40 -4.77
N ASP A 209 -47.71 -16.40 -5.42
CA ASP A 209 -47.01 -15.30 -6.07
C ASP A 209 -46.19 -14.47 -5.07
N VAL A 210 -46.74 -14.24 -3.87
CA VAL A 210 -46.01 -13.57 -2.78
C VAL A 210 -44.83 -14.43 -2.31
N CYS A 211 -45.04 -15.73 -2.07
CA CYS A 211 -43.99 -16.66 -1.67
C CYS A 211 -42.87 -16.74 -2.73
N LEU A 212 -43.23 -16.85 -4.01
CA LEU A 212 -42.29 -16.82 -5.13
C LEU A 212 -41.46 -15.54 -5.11
N ALA A 213 -42.10 -14.37 -4.98
CA ALA A 213 -41.39 -13.09 -4.97
C ALA A 213 -40.38 -12.97 -3.81
N MET A 214 -40.75 -13.42 -2.61
CA MET A 214 -39.84 -13.39 -1.45
C MET A 214 -38.72 -14.44 -1.58
N THR A 215 -39.07 -15.66 -1.98
CA THR A 215 -38.12 -16.76 -2.19
C THR A 215 -37.10 -16.41 -3.27
N SER A 216 -37.55 -15.85 -4.41
CA SER A 216 -36.66 -15.38 -5.48
C SER A 216 -35.71 -14.28 -4.99
N ARG A 217 -36.19 -13.32 -4.19
CA ARG A 217 -35.32 -12.27 -3.64
C ARG A 217 -34.25 -12.84 -2.71
N VAL A 218 -34.62 -13.77 -1.84
CA VAL A 218 -33.67 -14.39 -0.91
C VAL A 218 -32.67 -15.26 -1.66
N VAL A 219 -33.11 -16.08 -2.63
CA VAL A 219 -32.21 -16.87 -3.48
C VAL A 219 -31.25 -15.97 -4.26
N ALA A 220 -31.74 -14.88 -4.86
CA ALA A 220 -30.89 -13.90 -5.53
C ALA A 220 -29.86 -13.27 -4.59
N THR A 221 -30.25 -13.01 -3.34
CA THR A 221 -29.35 -12.44 -2.33
C THR A 221 -28.27 -13.45 -1.90
N VAL A 222 -28.61 -14.74 -1.76
CA VAL A 222 -27.64 -15.81 -1.47
C VAL A 222 -26.65 -15.96 -2.63
N LYS A 223 -27.14 -16.00 -3.87
CA LYS A 223 -26.28 -16.01 -5.07
C LYS A 223 -25.36 -14.80 -5.15
N ASN A 224 -25.89 -13.61 -4.83
CA ASN A 224 -25.09 -12.39 -4.75
C ASN A 224 -23.95 -12.51 -3.73
N HIS A 225 -24.27 -13.05 -2.55
CA HIS A 225 -23.30 -13.21 -1.47
C HIS A 225 -22.15 -14.14 -1.86
N VAL A 226 -22.47 -15.30 -2.44
CA VAL A 226 -21.46 -16.25 -2.93
C VAL A 226 -20.59 -15.61 -4.01
N SER A 227 -21.21 -15.04 -5.03
CA SER A 227 -20.51 -14.37 -6.13
C SER A 227 -19.63 -13.20 -5.64
N SER A 228 -20.09 -12.45 -4.63
CA SER A 228 -19.30 -11.40 -3.98
C SER A 228 -18.07 -11.95 -3.28
N LYS A 229 -18.18 -13.07 -2.58
CA LYS A 229 -17.07 -13.71 -1.89
C LYS A 229 -16.03 -14.26 -2.87
N GLU A 230 -16.47 -14.81 -4.00
CA GLU A 230 -15.59 -15.22 -5.10
C GLU A 230 -14.83 -14.02 -5.65
N ARG A 231 -15.51 -12.92 -5.98
CA ARG A 231 -14.86 -11.66 -6.42
C ARG A 231 -13.81 -11.20 -5.42
N THR A 232 -14.15 -11.09 -4.13
CA THR A 232 -13.19 -10.66 -3.11
C THR A 232 -11.98 -11.60 -3.04
N THR A 233 -12.18 -12.90 -3.22
CA THR A 233 -11.10 -13.89 -3.24
C THR A 233 -10.19 -13.68 -4.45
N ILE A 234 -10.76 -13.52 -5.65
CA ILE A 234 -10.02 -13.29 -6.90
C ILE A 234 -9.28 -11.95 -6.85
N LEU A 235 -9.91 -10.89 -6.34
CA LEU A 235 -9.25 -9.58 -6.19
C LEU A 235 -8.15 -9.62 -5.15
N ARG A 236 -8.31 -10.42 -4.09
CA ARG A 236 -7.23 -10.70 -3.15
C ARG A 236 -6.08 -11.43 -3.84
N GLU A 237 -6.36 -12.42 -4.69
CA GLU A 237 -5.33 -13.07 -5.50
C GLU A 237 -4.68 -12.13 -6.51
N PHE A 238 -5.44 -11.25 -7.16
CA PHE A 238 -4.90 -10.22 -8.06
C PHE A 238 -4.00 -9.27 -7.30
N ARG A 239 -4.44 -8.77 -6.14
CA ARG A 239 -3.61 -7.99 -5.23
C ARG A 239 -2.35 -8.77 -4.88
N ASP A 240 -2.46 -9.95 -4.29
CA ASP A 240 -1.31 -10.73 -3.81
C ASP A 240 -0.34 -11.12 -4.93
N ARG A 241 -0.81 -11.27 -6.18
CA ARG A 241 0.02 -11.59 -7.36
C ARG A 241 0.60 -10.37 -8.08
N LEU A 242 -0.14 -9.27 -8.16
CA LEU A 242 0.10 -8.16 -9.10
C LEU A 242 0.36 -6.82 -8.42
N LEU A 243 -0.06 -6.71 -7.16
CA LEU A 243 0.28 -5.66 -6.22
C LEU A 243 0.74 -6.34 -4.91
N PRO A 244 1.77 -7.21 -4.96
CA PRO A 244 2.11 -8.06 -3.82
C PRO A 244 2.50 -7.21 -2.61
N ASP A 245 2.39 -7.80 -1.43
CA ASP A 245 3.37 -7.49 -0.39
C ASP A 245 4.65 -8.26 -0.79
N ASP A 246 5.70 -7.53 -1.19
CA ASP A 246 6.80 -7.96 -2.07
C ASP A 246 7.85 -8.93 -1.46
N ALA A 247 7.44 -9.92 -0.65
CA ALA A 247 8.40 -10.88 -0.06
C ALA A 247 8.42 -12.28 -0.70
N SER A 248 7.33 -12.72 -1.32
CA SER A 248 7.13 -14.14 -1.66
C SER A 248 7.19 -14.48 -3.16
N ASN A 249 6.91 -13.52 -4.04
CA ASN A 249 6.86 -13.74 -5.49
C ASN A 249 8.23 -13.65 -6.19
N LEU A 250 9.22 -12.97 -5.60
CA LEU A 250 10.62 -12.99 -6.06
C LEU A 250 11.24 -14.40 -5.98
N LYS A 251 10.84 -15.18 -4.96
CA LYS A 251 11.33 -16.54 -4.73
C LYS A 251 10.85 -17.55 -5.77
N LYS A 252 9.67 -17.33 -6.37
CA LYS A 252 9.09 -18.23 -7.39
C LYS A 252 9.60 -17.95 -8.80
N MET A 253 10.12 -16.76 -9.06
CA MET A 253 10.75 -16.43 -10.34
C MET A 253 12.21 -16.93 -10.45
N GLU A 254 12.90 -17.16 -9.32
CA GLU A 254 14.23 -17.78 -9.29
C GLU A 254 14.22 -19.29 -9.63
N ASP A 255 13.11 -20.00 -9.37
CA ASP A 255 13.07 -21.48 -9.42
C ASP A 255 12.69 -22.10 -10.79
N ASN A 256 12.29 -21.32 -11.81
CA ASN A 256 11.95 -21.93 -13.12
C ASN A 256 12.25 -21.03 -14.35
N PRO A 257 13.51 -21.01 -14.84
CA PRO A 257 13.88 -20.23 -16.00
C PRO A 257 13.75 -21.07 -17.28
N LYS A 258 12.55 -21.21 -17.85
CA LYS A 258 12.44 -21.57 -19.28
C LYS A 258 11.11 -21.18 -19.93
N LYS A 259 11.28 -20.34 -20.97
CA LYS A 259 10.37 -19.95 -22.06
C LYS A 259 9.18 -19.07 -21.65
N ILE A 260 9.28 -17.77 -21.97
CA ILE A 260 8.39 -17.07 -22.91
C ILE A 260 9.20 -15.91 -23.51
N LYS A 261 9.39 -15.93 -24.84
CA LYS A 261 9.88 -14.77 -25.60
C LYS A 261 8.68 -13.86 -25.85
N MET A 262 8.69 -12.62 -25.36
CA MET A 262 7.91 -11.51 -25.95
C MET A 262 8.78 -10.24 -26.02
N LYS A 263 8.57 -9.45 -27.08
CA LYS A 263 9.40 -8.31 -27.52
C LYS A 263 9.16 -7.03 -26.68
N PRO A 264 10.13 -6.10 -26.62
CA PRO A 264 10.02 -4.89 -25.81
C PRO A 264 9.29 -3.80 -26.59
N LEU A 265 8.10 -3.39 -26.15
CA LEU A 265 7.45 -2.19 -26.71
C LEU A 265 6.46 -1.46 -25.78
N GLN A 266 6.41 -1.76 -24.48
CA GLN A 266 5.49 -1.07 -23.56
C GLN A 266 6.15 -0.33 -22.37
N LEU A 267 7.50 -0.25 -22.33
CA LEU A 267 8.21 0.33 -21.18
C LEU A 267 8.54 1.83 -21.29
N ILE A 268 8.31 2.49 -22.43
CA ILE A 268 8.77 3.87 -22.67
C ILE A 268 7.73 4.95 -22.27
N SER A 269 6.52 4.57 -21.88
CA SER A 269 5.45 5.54 -21.55
C SER A 269 5.45 6.04 -20.09
N PHE A 270 6.13 5.33 -19.18
CA PHE A 270 5.98 5.56 -17.73
C PHE A 270 6.93 6.61 -17.14
N THR A 271 8.15 6.75 -17.67
CA THR A 271 9.19 7.62 -17.10
C THR A 271 8.94 9.11 -17.34
N ALA A 272 8.27 9.48 -18.44
CA ALA A 272 8.02 10.88 -18.79
C ALA A 272 6.83 11.51 -18.01
N LEU A 273 5.94 10.72 -17.41
CA LEU A 273 4.71 11.23 -16.82
C LEU A 273 4.88 11.75 -15.38
N VAL A 274 5.90 11.27 -14.67
CA VAL A 274 6.18 11.60 -13.25
C VAL A 274 6.69 13.04 -13.10
N ALA A 275 7.49 13.54 -14.05
CA ALA A 275 7.99 14.91 -14.04
C ALA A 275 6.89 15.99 -14.21
N VAL A 276 5.74 15.65 -14.83
CA VAL A 276 4.66 16.61 -15.13
C VAL A 276 3.65 16.74 -13.97
N VAL A 277 3.70 15.83 -12.99
CA VAL A 277 2.85 15.87 -11.79
C VAL A 277 3.37 16.91 -10.79
N VAL A 278 4.69 16.97 -10.63
CA VAL A 278 5.38 17.79 -9.62
C VAL A 278 5.26 19.29 -9.92
N SER A 279 5.08 19.69 -11.18
CA SER A 279 5.00 21.10 -11.57
C SER A 279 3.62 21.76 -11.37
N VAL A 280 2.54 21.01 -11.17
CA VAL A 280 1.19 21.60 -10.98
C VAL A 280 0.88 21.86 -9.50
N LEU A 281 1.52 21.13 -8.58
CA LEU A 281 1.31 21.32 -7.14
C LEU A 281 1.99 22.57 -6.56
N THR A 282 2.90 23.22 -7.30
CA THR A 282 3.49 24.53 -6.93
C THR A 282 2.67 25.74 -7.41
N SER A 283 1.63 25.53 -8.23
CA SER A 283 0.92 26.63 -8.91
C SER A 283 -0.37 27.13 -8.22
N PHE A 284 -0.80 26.52 -7.11
CA PHE A 284 -2.03 26.92 -6.39
C PHE A 284 -1.77 27.68 -5.07
N GLY A 285 -0.56 28.18 -4.85
CA GLY A 285 -0.15 28.95 -3.65
C GLY A 285 -0.14 30.47 -3.80
N LEU A 286 -0.69 31.04 -4.88
CA LEU A 286 -0.66 32.49 -5.14
C LEU A 286 -2.06 33.05 -5.45
N TYR A 287 -2.98 33.02 -4.48
CA TYR A 287 -4.11 33.94 -4.48
C TYR A 287 -4.71 34.04 -3.07
N ASN A 288 -4.16 34.94 -2.25
CA ASN A 288 -4.86 35.69 -1.20
C ASN A 288 -3.84 36.48 -0.36
N TYR A 289 -3.39 37.62 -0.88
CA TYR A 289 -2.92 38.70 -0.01
C TYR A 289 -3.22 40.05 -0.66
N ALA A 290 -4.49 40.41 -0.65
CA ALA A 290 -4.96 41.74 -1.03
C ALA A 290 -6.14 42.13 -0.13
N SER A 291 -5.85 42.63 1.07
CA SER A 291 -6.54 43.76 1.72
C SER A 291 -6.15 43.83 3.19
N ASN A 292 -5.32 44.82 3.54
CA ASN A 292 -5.75 45.88 4.43
C ASN A 292 -4.73 47.04 4.42
N LYS A 293 -5.20 48.19 3.92
CA LYS A 293 -4.80 49.56 4.29
C LYS A 293 -4.96 49.73 5.82
N GLU A 294 -4.35 50.64 6.57
CA GLU A 294 -3.49 51.83 6.46
C GLU A 294 -2.84 51.94 7.87
N VAL A 295 -1.67 52.56 8.10
CA VAL A 295 -1.50 53.94 8.60
C VAL A 295 0.01 54.28 8.56
N ALA A 296 0.34 55.54 8.25
CA ALA A 296 1.68 56.04 7.94
C ALA A 296 2.34 56.90 9.05
N LYS A 297 3.70 56.90 9.00
CA LYS A 297 4.72 57.96 9.29
C LYS A 297 5.13 58.31 10.74
N PRO A 298 6.35 58.91 10.98
CA PRO A 298 7.46 59.24 10.05
C PRO A 298 8.89 58.80 10.50
N GLU A 299 9.84 58.98 9.57
CA GLU A 299 11.31 58.82 9.68
C GLU A 299 11.98 59.75 10.70
N ILE A 300 13.12 59.30 11.24
CA ILE A 300 14.21 60.16 11.70
C ILE A 300 15.51 59.65 11.06
N VAL A 301 16.12 60.49 10.23
CA VAL A 301 17.47 60.34 9.70
C VAL A 301 18.44 60.96 10.71
N VAL A 302 19.38 60.18 11.24
CA VAL A 302 20.62 60.73 11.84
C VAL A 302 21.80 59.93 11.32
N ASP A 303 22.59 60.60 10.52
CA ASP A 303 23.85 60.14 9.95
C ASP A 303 24.95 60.26 11.02
N THR A 304 25.55 59.16 11.46
CA THR A 304 26.79 59.20 12.25
C THR A 304 27.68 57.99 11.96
N MET A 305 28.76 58.28 11.22
CA MET A 305 30.07 57.62 11.17
C MET A 305 30.11 56.07 11.17
N LYS A 306 30.44 55.52 10.00
CA LYS A 306 30.89 54.13 9.84
C LYS A 306 32.14 53.87 10.69
N VAL A 307 31.98 53.08 11.74
CA VAL A 307 33.06 52.24 12.25
C VAL A 307 33.00 50.97 11.41
N ASP A 308 34.05 50.70 10.63
CA ASP A 308 34.22 49.42 9.93
C ASP A 308 34.30 48.31 10.98
N THR A 309 33.14 47.79 11.34
CA THR A 309 33.02 46.56 12.09
C THR A 309 33.19 45.49 11.03
N VAL A 310 34.39 44.93 10.93
CA VAL A 310 34.61 43.68 10.21
C VAL A 310 33.60 42.69 10.80
N GLN A 311 32.54 42.39 10.07
CA GLN A 311 31.66 41.27 10.39
C GLN A 311 32.52 40.03 10.29
N VAL A 312 33.01 39.55 11.44
CA VAL A 312 33.51 38.18 11.54
C VAL A 312 32.30 37.30 11.24
N PRO A 313 32.33 36.47 10.17
CA PRO A 313 31.22 35.58 9.89
C PRO A 313 30.98 34.72 11.12
N VAL A 314 29.75 34.75 11.63
CA VAL A 314 29.33 33.83 12.70
C VAL A 314 29.35 32.45 12.06
N LEU A 315 30.32 31.61 12.44
CA LEU A 315 30.35 30.23 11.97
C LEU A 315 29.12 29.48 12.50
N GLU A 316 28.23 29.09 11.59
CA GLU A 316 27.10 28.22 11.92
C GLU A 316 27.59 26.78 12.01
N TRP A 317 27.47 26.20 13.20
CA TRP A 317 27.77 24.79 13.42
C TRP A 317 26.58 23.95 13.03
N LYS A 318 26.77 23.09 12.03
CA LYS A 318 25.78 22.09 11.60
C LYS A 318 26.07 20.74 12.25
N GLU A 319 25.08 19.87 12.25
CA GLU A 319 25.21 18.50 12.73
C GLU A 319 24.58 17.48 11.78
N LYS A 320 25.12 16.27 11.80
CA LYS A 320 24.52 15.12 11.12
C LYS A 320 24.91 13.81 11.82
N SER A 321 24.43 12.70 11.28
CA SER A 321 24.69 11.36 11.83
C SER A 321 25.89 10.70 11.19
N ALA A 322 26.56 9.84 11.94
CA ALA A 322 27.53 8.88 11.42
C ALA A 322 27.38 7.56 12.19
N PHE A 323 27.97 6.48 11.71
CA PHE A 323 27.95 5.21 12.43
C PHE A 323 29.20 4.37 12.22
N ILE A 324 29.63 3.69 13.29
CA ILE A 324 30.83 2.84 13.30
C ILE A 324 30.54 1.54 12.54
N ILE A 325 31.48 1.17 11.66
CA ILE A 325 31.37 -0.02 10.81
C ILE A 325 32.32 -1.14 11.20
N ASN A 326 33.34 -0.89 12.05
CA ASN A 326 34.20 -1.95 12.60
C ASN A 326 34.85 -1.56 13.95
N GLU A 327 35.53 -2.52 14.57
CA GLU A 327 36.18 -2.33 15.89
C GLU A 327 37.48 -1.50 15.82
N ASP A 328 38.02 -1.27 14.61
CA ASP A 328 39.20 -0.42 14.40
C ASP A 328 38.86 1.08 14.42
N GLY A 329 37.57 1.43 14.46
CA GLY A 329 37.09 2.82 14.55
C GLY A 329 36.79 3.48 13.21
N PHE A 330 36.59 2.71 12.13
CA PHE A 330 36.07 3.30 10.90
C PHE A 330 34.57 3.55 11.03
N ALA A 331 34.10 4.70 10.53
CA ALA A 331 32.70 5.09 10.55
C ALA A 331 32.28 5.73 9.22
N LEU A 332 31.00 5.60 8.87
CA LEU A 332 30.43 6.18 7.66
C LEU A 332 29.51 7.36 7.96
N THR A 333 29.49 8.33 7.07
CA THR A 333 28.55 9.46 7.07
C THR A 333 28.31 9.96 5.63
N THR A 334 27.50 11.00 5.48
CA THR A 334 27.32 11.71 4.22
C THR A 334 28.35 12.83 4.03
N ALA A 335 28.84 12.95 2.80
CA ALA A 335 29.99 13.78 2.42
C ALA A 335 29.72 15.29 2.33
N GLU A 336 28.46 15.72 2.30
CA GLU A 336 28.13 17.14 2.14
C GLU A 336 28.84 17.99 3.22
N ASP A 337 29.30 19.20 2.90
CA ASP A 337 30.02 20.08 3.84
C ASP A 337 31.30 19.48 4.49
N LEU A 338 31.80 18.33 4.03
CA LEU A 338 33.04 17.72 4.52
C LEU A 338 34.14 17.73 3.46
N SER A 339 35.37 17.87 3.91
CA SER A 339 36.58 17.74 3.10
C SER A 339 37.52 16.68 3.67
N LYS A 340 38.25 16.00 2.78
CA LYS A 340 39.24 15.01 3.20
C LYS A 340 40.34 15.69 4.03
N GLY A 341 40.65 15.12 5.18
CA GLY A 341 41.59 15.66 6.17
C GLY A 341 40.95 16.55 7.22
N ASP A 342 39.65 16.83 7.13
CA ASP A 342 38.95 17.59 8.17
C ASP A 342 38.96 16.81 9.48
N MET A 343 39.16 17.54 10.58
CA MET A 343 39.04 17.02 11.93
C MET A 343 37.72 17.51 12.53
N ILE A 344 36.77 16.60 12.70
CA ILE A 344 35.41 16.92 13.14
C ILE A 344 35.16 16.47 14.58
N SER A 345 34.31 17.20 15.29
CA SER A 345 33.92 16.82 16.65
C SER A 345 32.84 15.75 16.59
N VAL A 346 33.04 14.68 17.35
CA VAL A 346 32.17 13.51 17.35
C VAL A 346 31.74 13.17 18.77
N SER A 347 30.48 12.80 18.94
CA SER A 347 29.93 12.38 20.23
C SER A 347 28.95 11.22 20.07
N ASN A 348 28.68 10.49 21.14
CA ASN A 348 27.59 9.50 21.21
C ASN A 348 26.73 9.71 22.46
N GLU A 349 25.61 8.99 22.54
CA GLU A 349 24.63 9.11 23.64
C GLU A 349 25.23 8.75 25.01
N LEU A 350 26.31 7.96 25.02
CA LEU A 350 27.03 7.51 26.21
C LEU A 350 28.03 8.54 26.75
N SER A 351 27.98 9.79 26.27
CA SER A 351 28.76 10.93 26.80
C SER A 351 30.26 10.89 26.52
N HIS A 352 30.71 10.14 25.50
CA HIS A 352 32.07 10.27 24.99
C HIS A 352 32.12 11.34 23.90
N ASN A 353 32.87 12.41 24.16
CA ASN A 353 33.27 13.37 23.14
C ASN A 353 34.66 12.99 22.64
N GLY A 354 34.83 12.99 21.33
CA GLY A 354 36.10 12.75 20.68
C GLY A 354 36.18 13.52 19.36
N SER A 355 37.15 13.15 18.56
CA SER A 355 37.33 13.65 17.21
C SER A 355 37.33 12.50 16.20
N ALA A 356 37.11 12.85 14.94
CA ALA A 356 37.31 11.95 13.83
C ALA A 356 37.95 12.68 12.66
N GLU A 357 38.86 11.99 11.98
CA GLU A 357 39.45 12.48 10.73
C GLU A 357 38.63 11.97 9.54
N VAL A 358 38.33 12.86 8.59
CA VAL A 358 37.72 12.47 7.31
C VAL A 358 38.79 11.88 6.39
N VAL A 359 38.86 10.54 6.33
CA VAL A 359 39.93 9.84 5.61
C VAL A 359 39.65 9.65 4.11
N SER A 360 38.38 9.60 3.71
CA SER A 360 37.99 9.49 2.30
C SER A 360 36.61 10.10 2.04
N ILE A 361 36.41 10.58 0.81
CA ILE A 361 35.16 11.14 0.31
C ILE A 361 34.93 10.66 -1.11
N ASP A 362 33.73 10.19 -1.40
CA ASP A 362 33.22 10.00 -2.75
C ASP A 362 32.07 10.97 -3.01
N LYS A 363 32.37 12.03 -3.78
CA LYS A 363 31.39 13.05 -4.15
C LYS A 363 30.29 12.51 -5.06
N LYS A 364 30.49 11.38 -5.75
CA LYS A 364 29.49 10.82 -6.67
C LYS A 364 28.39 10.09 -5.91
N THR A 365 28.75 9.35 -4.88
CA THR A 365 27.80 8.63 -4.01
C THR A 365 27.37 9.45 -2.79
N GLY A 366 28.04 10.57 -2.53
CA GLY A 366 27.78 11.41 -1.36
C GLY A 366 28.23 10.76 -0.05
N LEU A 367 29.19 9.83 -0.10
CA LEU A 367 29.68 9.08 1.06
C LEU A 367 31.01 9.63 1.57
N ALA A 368 31.16 9.66 2.89
CA ALA A 368 32.42 9.96 3.55
C ALA A 368 32.77 8.87 4.57
N LEU A 369 34.07 8.57 4.64
CA LEU A 369 34.64 7.64 5.60
C LEU A 369 35.43 8.43 6.65
N LEU A 370 35.18 8.09 7.91
CA LEU A 370 35.79 8.69 9.08
C LEU A 370 36.65 7.66 9.81
N LEU A 371 37.72 8.13 10.44
CA LEU A 371 38.48 7.38 11.44
C LEU A 371 38.30 8.05 12.80
N VAL A 372 37.61 7.37 13.72
CA VAL A 372 37.28 7.93 15.04
C VAL A 372 38.34 7.61 16.08
N ASP A 373 38.46 8.49 17.07
CA ASP A 373 39.32 8.28 18.23
C ASP A 373 39.02 6.98 18.98
N SER A 374 40.03 6.42 19.64
CA SER A 374 39.92 5.17 20.38
C SER A 374 38.84 5.17 21.47
N VAL A 375 38.52 6.34 22.02
CA VAL A 375 37.48 6.52 23.04
C VAL A 375 36.06 6.27 22.52
N LEU A 376 35.86 6.39 21.19
CA LEU A 376 34.56 6.17 20.54
C LEU A 376 34.42 4.75 19.97
N ARG A 377 35.48 3.93 19.99
CA ARG A 377 35.45 2.57 19.44
C ARG A 377 34.55 1.67 20.27
N THR A 378 33.76 0.85 19.59
CA THR A 378 32.78 -0.05 20.20
C THR A 378 32.64 -1.33 19.38
N SER A 379 32.06 -2.38 19.98
CA SER A 379 31.75 -3.61 19.24
C SER A 379 30.55 -3.36 18.32
N VAL A 380 30.67 -3.79 17.06
CA VAL A 380 29.64 -3.61 16.04
C VAL A 380 28.73 -4.86 16.01
N PRO A 381 27.45 -4.75 16.39
CA PRO A 381 26.58 -5.92 16.56
C PRO A 381 25.88 -6.36 15.27
N PHE A 382 25.98 -5.60 14.19
CA PHE A 382 25.35 -5.88 12.90
C PHE A 382 26.37 -6.36 11.87
N ARG A 383 25.86 -6.96 10.79
CA ARG A 383 26.64 -7.21 9.57
C ARG A 383 26.08 -6.39 8.42
N PHE A 384 26.86 -6.24 7.36
CA PHE A 384 26.36 -5.67 6.11
C PHE A 384 25.46 -6.68 5.41
N SER A 385 24.30 -6.24 4.93
CA SER A 385 23.40 -7.10 4.17
C SER A 385 24.10 -7.69 2.94
N PRO A 386 23.97 -9.01 2.68
CA PRO A 386 24.48 -9.61 1.45
C PRO A 386 23.61 -9.26 0.23
N LYS A 387 22.38 -8.79 0.46
CA LYS A 387 21.42 -8.38 -0.58
C LYS A 387 21.32 -6.86 -0.64
N ALA A 388 21.13 -6.32 -1.84
CA ALA A 388 20.82 -4.91 -2.04
C ALA A 388 19.53 -4.51 -1.32
N ALA A 389 19.33 -3.21 -1.14
CA ALA A 389 18.05 -2.68 -0.70
C ALA A 389 17.07 -2.70 -1.89
N GLU A 390 15.91 -3.31 -1.70
CA GLU A 390 14.86 -3.39 -2.72
C GLU A 390 13.79 -2.35 -2.42
N VAL A 391 12.99 -1.93 -3.42
CA VAL A 391 11.85 -1.04 -3.19
C VAL A 391 10.81 -1.78 -2.34
N GLY A 392 10.33 -1.15 -1.26
CA GLY A 392 9.42 -1.75 -0.30
C GLY A 392 10.10 -2.41 0.90
N ASP A 393 11.44 -2.47 0.95
CA ASP A 393 12.16 -2.92 2.14
C ASP A 393 11.75 -2.06 3.35
N GLU A 394 11.22 -2.73 4.38
CA GLU A 394 11.00 -2.13 5.71
C GLU A 394 12.34 -2.08 6.46
N LEU A 395 12.73 -0.87 6.81
CA LEU A 395 14.01 -0.53 7.38
C LEU A 395 13.83 0.24 8.69
N ILE A 396 14.87 0.19 9.50
CA ILE A 396 15.01 0.89 10.75
C ILE A 396 16.10 1.95 10.57
N SER A 397 15.77 3.20 10.87
CA SER A 397 16.73 4.31 10.90
C SER A 397 17.01 4.74 12.34
N LEU A 398 18.28 4.99 12.64
CA LEU A 398 18.71 5.64 13.89
C LEU A 398 19.64 6.80 13.53
N GLY A 399 19.27 8.02 13.91
CA GLY A 399 20.08 9.20 13.59
C GLY A 399 19.88 10.35 14.58
N TYR A 400 20.84 11.27 14.59
CA TYR A 400 20.78 12.48 15.39
C TYR A 400 20.10 13.62 14.66
N SER A 401 19.27 14.35 15.40
CA SER A 401 18.72 15.64 15.02
C SER A 401 18.46 16.47 16.28
N ASP A 402 18.80 17.76 16.23
CA ASP A 402 18.73 18.70 17.35
C ASP A 402 19.36 18.14 18.65
N GLY A 403 20.46 17.42 18.49
CA GLY A 403 21.22 16.79 19.57
C GLY A 403 20.55 15.60 20.26
N LYS A 404 19.46 15.07 19.70
CA LYS A 404 18.78 13.87 20.20
C LYS A 404 18.97 12.73 19.23
N LEU A 405 19.23 11.54 19.76
CA LEU A 405 19.19 10.30 18.98
C LEU A 405 17.74 9.88 18.82
N LEU A 406 17.30 9.77 17.57
CA LEU A 406 15.93 9.43 17.22
C LEU A 406 15.93 8.11 16.44
N PHE A 407 14.88 7.33 16.69
CA PHE A 407 14.58 6.10 16.00
C PHE A 407 13.36 6.32 15.11
N GLY A 408 13.37 5.72 13.93
CA GLY A 408 12.23 5.76 13.02
C GLY A 408 12.18 4.55 12.11
N GLU A 409 10.97 4.29 11.64
CA GLU A 409 10.72 3.29 10.60
C GLU A 409 10.85 3.96 9.24
N ALA A 410 11.40 3.20 8.30
CA ALA A 410 11.78 3.65 6.99
C ALA A 410 11.32 2.62 5.97
N THR A 411 10.88 3.08 4.80
CA THR A 411 10.53 2.21 3.68
C THR A 411 11.19 2.76 2.44
N THR A 412 11.94 1.93 1.74
CA THR A 412 12.48 2.29 0.43
C THR A 412 11.34 2.43 -0.59
N GLN A 413 11.32 3.54 -1.33
CA GLN A 413 10.19 3.92 -2.19
C GLN A 413 10.51 3.78 -3.68
N PHE A 414 11.75 4.03 -4.05
CA PHE A 414 12.22 4.02 -5.43
C PHE A 414 13.72 3.72 -5.44
N SER A 415 14.20 3.03 -6.48
CA SER A 415 15.61 2.69 -6.66
C SER A 415 16.09 3.19 -8.02
N GLU A 416 17.19 3.93 -8.04
CA GLU A 416 17.93 4.25 -9.25
C GLU A 416 19.43 4.10 -8.98
N LEU A 417 20.09 3.20 -9.72
CA LEU A 417 21.54 2.99 -9.64
C LEU A 417 22.07 2.77 -8.20
N GLU A 418 21.34 2.01 -7.38
CA GLU A 418 21.61 1.74 -5.95
C GLU A 418 21.42 2.95 -5.01
N THR A 419 20.95 4.08 -5.52
CA THR A 419 20.42 5.19 -4.71
C THR A 419 18.92 4.99 -4.52
N MET A 420 18.49 4.97 -3.26
CA MET A 420 17.11 4.68 -2.89
C MET A 420 16.44 5.93 -2.33
N TRP A 421 15.25 6.25 -2.79
CA TRP A 421 14.36 7.15 -2.05
C TRP A 421 13.82 6.41 -0.84
N VAL A 422 13.77 7.07 0.31
CA VAL A 422 13.34 6.47 1.56
C VAL A 422 12.27 7.34 2.19
N GLY A 423 11.10 6.75 2.41
CA GLY A 423 10.01 7.35 3.15
C GLY A 423 10.00 6.90 4.59
N GLY A 424 9.39 7.70 5.47
CA GLY A 424 9.29 7.40 6.89
C GLY A 424 9.93 8.46 7.78
N ASP A 425 10.22 8.07 9.02
CA ASP A 425 10.59 8.94 10.12
C ASP A 425 12.05 8.77 10.52
N ALA A 426 12.59 9.76 11.24
CA ALA A 426 13.98 9.80 11.70
C ALA A 426 15.06 9.59 10.61
N LEU A 427 14.73 9.95 9.37
CA LEU A 427 15.58 9.83 8.18
C LEU A 427 16.55 11.01 8.07
N PHE A 428 17.56 11.03 8.92
CA PHE A 428 18.54 12.12 9.00
C PHE A 428 19.79 11.84 8.14
N PRO A 429 20.44 12.88 7.62
CA PRO A 429 21.66 12.72 6.84
C PRO A 429 22.74 11.94 7.60
N GLY A 430 23.33 10.96 6.92
CA GLY A 430 24.33 10.04 7.47
C GLY A 430 23.78 8.95 8.40
N ALA A 431 22.46 8.86 8.61
CA ALA A 431 21.86 7.82 9.43
C ALA A 431 21.90 6.46 8.71
N PRO A 432 22.33 5.37 9.39
CA PRO A 432 22.24 4.03 8.82
C PRO A 432 20.80 3.56 8.69
N LEU A 433 20.59 2.67 7.72
CA LEU A 433 19.34 1.95 7.52
C LEU A 433 19.58 0.45 7.73
N PHE A 434 18.83 -0.15 8.65
CA PHE A 434 18.94 -1.57 8.99
C PHE A 434 17.68 -2.34 8.59
N SER A 435 17.82 -3.58 8.14
CA SER A 435 16.66 -4.47 7.96
C SER A 435 16.02 -4.86 9.30
N GLU A 436 14.83 -5.47 9.24
CA GLU A 436 14.18 -6.12 10.39
C GLU A 436 15.06 -7.18 11.08
N TYR A 437 16.07 -7.72 10.41
CA TYR A 437 17.02 -8.68 10.96
C TYR A 437 18.29 -8.04 11.52
N GLY A 438 18.40 -6.71 11.51
CA GLY A 438 19.58 -5.98 11.99
C GLY A 438 20.79 -6.09 11.05
N GLU A 439 20.54 -6.07 9.74
CA GLU A 439 21.59 -6.01 8.71
C GLU A 439 21.63 -4.63 8.10
N LEU A 440 22.83 -4.05 7.93
CA LEU A 440 22.96 -2.74 7.29
C LEU A 440 22.58 -2.83 5.81
N LYS A 441 21.60 -2.04 5.40
CA LYS A 441 21.03 -1.99 4.06
C LYS A 441 21.37 -0.71 3.30
N GLY A 442 21.73 0.35 4.00
CA GLY A 442 22.17 1.59 3.38
C GLY A 442 22.47 2.69 4.38
N ILE A 443 22.69 3.88 3.86
CA ILE A 443 22.95 5.11 4.62
C ILE A 443 22.21 6.27 3.98
N MET A 444 21.52 7.09 4.76
CA MET A 444 20.90 8.32 4.30
C MET A 444 21.94 9.32 3.82
N ILE A 445 21.71 9.92 2.66
CA ILE A 445 22.57 10.97 2.09
C ILE A 445 21.83 12.31 2.10
N GLU A 446 22.58 13.39 2.23
CA GLU A 446 22.04 14.75 2.09
C GLU A 446 21.61 14.98 0.64
N SER A 447 20.45 15.60 0.43
CA SER A 447 19.91 15.90 -0.90
C SER A 447 18.78 16.93 -0.84
N ASP A 448 18.84 17.90 -1.76
CA ASP A 448 17.78 18.88 -1.98
C ASP A 448 16.55 18.29 -2.69
N GLU A 449 16.70 17.13 -3.34
CA GLU A 449 15.63 16.49 -4.10
C GLU A 449 14.68 15.70 -3.18
N GLY A 450 15.15 15.29 -2.00
CA GLY A 450 14.36 14.59 -1.00
C GLY A 450 15.19 13.64 -0.14
N LYS A 451 14.49 12.72 0.54
CA LYS A 451 15.12 11.75 1.44
C LYS A 451 15.71 10.59 0.64
N LEU A 452 17.01 10.67 0.36
CA LEU A 452 17.76 9.67 -0.40
C LEU A 452 18.67 8.85 0.51
N SER A 453 18.97 7.63 0.10
CA SER A 453 19.97 6.78 0.73
C SER A 453 20.83 6.09 -0.31
N GLN A 454 22.07 5.79 0.05
CA GLN A 454 22.94 4.94 -0.74
C GLN A 454 22.86 3.51 -0.24
N GLY A 455 22.51 2.58 -1.14
CA GLY A 455 22.38 1.15 -0.85
C GLY A 455 23.70 0.48 -0.47
N VAL A 456 23.59 -0.63 0.26
CA VAL A 456 24.73 -1.37 0.81
C VAL A 456 25.77 -1.81 -0.24
N VAL A 457 25.36 -2.03 -1.49
CA VAL A 457 26.27 -2.41 -2.58
C VAL A 457 27.24 -1.26 -2.86
N LYS A 458 26.73 -0.05 -3.07
CA LYS A 458 27.56 1.15 -3.28
C LYS A 458 28.39 1.51 -2.07
N VAL A 459 27.86 1.30 -0.87
CA VAL A 459 28.63 1.48 0.36
C VAL A 459 29.82 0.51 0.42
N LYS A 460 29.64 -0.76 0.07
CA LYS A 460 30.74 -1.74 0.00
C LYS A 460 31.75 -1.39 -1.08
N GLU A 461 31.30 -1.03 -2.28
CA GLU A 461 32.17 -0.57 -3.36
C GLU A 461 33.00 0.64 -2.92
N PHE A 462 32.40 1.60 -2.21
CA PHE A 462 33.11 2.76 -1.66
C PHE A 462 34.18 2.36 -0.63
N ILE A 463 33.89 1.41 0.26
CA ILE A 463 34.86 0.93 1.26
C ILE A 463 36.02 0.17 0.58
N GLU A 464 35.70 -0.68 -0.39
CA GLU A 464 36.66 -1.55 -1.08
C GLU A 464 37.57 -0.78 -2.05
N PHE A 465 37.00 0.18 -2.81
CA PHE A 465 37.73 0.89 -3.87
C PHE A 465 38.04 2.35 -3.54
N GLY A 466 37.33 2.95 -2.60
CA GLY A 466 37.46 4.37 -2.24
C GLY A 466 38.51 4.64 -1.17
N THR A 467 39.22 3.63 -0.66
CA THR A 467 40.16 3.78 0.46
C THR A 467 41.42 2.96 0.24
N THR A 468 42.55 3.39 0.84
CA THR A 468 43.80 2.63 0.88
C THR A 468 43.91 1.74 2.12
N TYR A 469 42.89 1.73 2.97
CA TYR A 469 42.89 0.99 4.23
C TYR A 469 42.28 -0.40 4.03
N ASP A 470 42.87 -1.42 4.65
CA ASP A 470 42.29 -2.77 4.72
C ASP A 470 41.22 -2.81 5.83
N ILE A 471 39.99 -2.43 5.48
CA ILE A 471 38.88 -2.32 6.44
C ILE A 471 38.14 -3.66 6.53
N LYS A 472 38.27 -4.33 7.68
CA LYS A 472 37.59 -5.59 7.95
C LYS A 472 36.15 -5.37 8.43
N LEU A 473 35.19 -5.70 7.57
CA LEU A 473 33.77 -5.59 7.88
C LEU A 473 33.27 -6.73 8.78
N PRO A 474 32.31 -6.46 9.67
CA PRO A 474 31.74 -7.46 10.57
C PRO A 474 30.95 -8.51 9.79
N THR A 475 31.25 -9.78 10.07
CA THR A 475 30.63 -10.94 9.39
C THR A 475 29.47 -11.56 10.18
N ARG A 476 29.43 -11.34 11.51
CA ARG A 476 28.40 -11.92 12.40
C ARG A 476 27.28 -10.90 12.64
N ASN A 477 26.04 -11.35 12.49
CA ASN A 477 24.86 -10.59 12.90
C ASN A 477 24.40 -11.03 14.30
N ARG A 478 24.58 -10.18 15.31
CA ARG A 478 24.11 -10.43 16.69
C ARG A 478 22.68 -9.94 16.93
N LEU A 479 22.08 -9.26 15.95
CA LEU A 479 20.77 -8.61 16.05
C LEU A 479 19.60 -9.45 15.49
N TYR A 480 19.90 -10.55 14.79
CA TYR A 480 18.91 -11.35 14.02
C TYR A 480 17.68 -11.79 14.84
N TYR A 481 17.89 -12.26 16.07
CA TYR A 481 16.81 -12.73 16.96
C TYR A 481 16.33 -11.67 17.96
N SER A 482 16.87 -10.45 17.89
CA SER A 482 16.52 -9.37 18.82
C SER A 482 15.18 -8.74 18.42
N SER A 483 14.38 -8.34 19.41
CA SER A 483 13.23 -7.47 19.16
C SER A 483 13.67 -6.09 18.67
N THR A 484 12.78 -5.31 18.07
CA THR A 484 13.10 -3.95 17.60
C THR A 484 13.70 -3.09 18.71
N ALA A 485 13.13 -3.09 19.92
CA ALA A 485 13.67 -2.35 21.06
C ALA A 485 15.09 -2.81 21.46
N GLN A 486 15.35 -4.13 21.48
CA GLN A 486 16.67 -4.67 21.79
C GLN A 486 17.71 -4.31 20.71
N ARG A 487 17.30 -4.28 19.44
CA ARG A 487 18.17 -3.83 18.34
C ARG A 487 18.56 -2.38 18.50
N VAL A 488 17.57 -1.51 18.75
CA VAL A 488 17.81 -0.07 18.96
C VAL A 488 18.82 0.15 20.08
N GLU A 489 18.62 -0.46 21.26
CA GLU A 489 19.55 -0.33 22.39
C GLU A 489 20.96 -0.84 22.06
N SER A 490 21.06 -1.95 21.33
CA SER A 490 22.37 -2.50 20.92
C SER A 490 23.09 -1.63 19.89
N LEU A 491 22.35 -0.89 19.06
CA LEU A 491 22.89 -0.04 18.00
C LEU A 491 23.33 1.33 18.51
N LYS A 492 22.69 1.88 19.56
CA LYS A 492 22.98 3.22 20.12
C LYS A 492 24.48 3.55 20.27
N PRO A 493 25.34 2.66 20.83
CA PRO A 493 26.77 2.98 21.00
C PRO A 493 27.50 3.19 19.68
N CYS A 494 27.02 2.61 18.59
CA CYS A 494 27.61 2.71 17.26
C CYS A 494 27.17 3.95 16.50
N ILE A 495 26.09 4.64 16.92
CA ILE A 495 25.56 5.82 16.24
C ILE A 495 26.20 7.08 16.84
N LEU A 496 26.75 7.90 15.97
CA LEU A 496 27.55 9.05 16.30
C LEU A 496 26.85 10.33 15.83
N ARG A 497 26.92 11.37 16.64
CA ARG A 497 26.60 12.75 16.28
C ARG A 497 27.89 13.44 15.87
N ILE A 498 27.96 13.93 14.65
CA ILE A 498 29.10 14.74 14.19
C ILE A 498 28.70 16.21 14.12
N LYS A 499 29.60 17.10 14.54
CA LYS A 499 29.47 18.54 14.41
C LYS A 499 30.59 19.07 13.54
N TYR A 500 30.21 19.89 12.57
CA TYR A 500 31.11 20.43 11.57
C TYR A 500 30.74 21.90 11.28
N GLN A 501 31.68 22.60 10.66
CA GLN A 501 31.50 23.99 10.26
C GLN A 501 30.93 24.00 8.84
N GLY A 502 29.76 24.62 8.67
CA GLY A 502 29.07 24.73 7.37
C GLY A 502 29.57 25.85 6.49
#